data_AF-A0A9P9QHP1-F1
#
_entry.id   AF-A0A9P9QHP1-F1
#
_cell.length_a   1.000
_cell.length_b   1.000
_cell.length_c   1.000
_cell.angle_alpha   90.00
_cell.angle_beta   90.00
_cell.angle_gamma   90.00
#
_symmetry.space_group_name_H-M   'P 1'
#
loop_
_entity.id
_entity.type
_entity.pdbx_description
1 polymer ?
#
loop_
_entity_poly.entity_id
_entity_poly.type
_entity_poly.pdbx_seq_one_letter_code
_entity_poly.pdbx_strand_id
1 'polypeptide(L)'
;MSDPSQVNRSLSTIRTELEYLASTGLLSSPQYQSIQAQLPQYGQPSQYTDPRYVAEGNRFNPALVAQQAQDPNNPAHPQHPKHHEWASKLAHKFGNAAIMGAGATFGADLVNDAMRKF
;
A
#
# COMPACT_ATOMS: atom_id res chain seq x y z
N MET A 1 -18.62 7.29 4.04
CA MET A 1 -18.50 6.25 2.99
C MET A 1 -18.79 6.94 1.67
N SER A 2 -17.88 6.89 0.70
CA SER A 2 -18.13 7.40 -0.65
C SER A 2 -19.26 6.59 -1.29
N ASP A 3 -20.20 7.27 -1.93
CA ASP A 3 -21.29 6.63 -2.65
C ASP A 3 -20.72 5.91 -3.88
N PRO A 4 -20.84 4.57 -3.99
CA PRO A 4 -20.29 3.81 -5.12
C PRO A 4 -20.83 4.29 -6.47
N SER A 5 -22.04 4.87 -6.50
CA SER A 5 -22.61 5.45 -7.71
C SER A 5 -21.86 6.72 -8.16
N GLN A 6 -21.42 7.55 -7.21
CA GLN A 6 -20.62 8.74 -7.49
C GLN A 6 -19.23 8.38 -7.99
N VAL A 7 -18.62 7.33 -7.43
CA VAL A 7 -17.31 6.82 -7.88
C VAL A 7 -17.39 6.28 -9.31
N ASN A 8 -18.43 5.52 -9.64
CA ASN A 8 -18.59 5.02 -11.00
C ASN A 8 -18.84 6.15 -12.01
N ARG A 9 -19.61 7.17 -11.61
CA ARG A 9 -19.82 8.37 -12.45
C ARG A 9 -18.52 9.11 -12.71
N SER A 10 -17.70 9.34 -11.68
CA SER A 10 -16.42 10.04 -11.85
C SER A 10 -15.45 9.25 -12.74
N LEU A 11 -15.41 7.92 -12.61
CA LEU A 11 -14.60 7.07 -13.49
C LEU A 11 -15.06 7.13 -14.94
N SER A 12 -16.36 7.15 -15.21
CA SER A 12 -16.88 7.36 -16.57
C SER A 12 -16.49 8.72 -17.13
N THR A 13 -16.61 9.79 -16.34
CA THR A 13 -16.16 11.13 -16.75
C THR A 13 -14.67 11.13 -17.11
N ILE A 14 -13.81 10.56 -16.27
CA ILE A 14 -12.36 10.48 -16.54
C ILE A 14 -12.08 9.76 -17.86
N ARG A 15 -12.78 8.66 -18.15
CA ARG A 15 -12.60 7.94 -19.42
C ARG A 15 -12.93 8.80 -20.63
N THR A 16 -14.02 9.56 -20.57
CA THR A 16 -14.42 10.49 -21.64
C THR A 16 -13.39 11.59 -21.85
N GLU A 17 -12.87 12.19 -20.78
CA GLU A 17 -11.84 13.23 -20.88
C GLU A 17 -10.53 12.70 -21.49
N LEU A 18 -10.11 11.48 -21.11
CA LEU A 18 -8.92 10.84 -21.68
C LEU A 18 -9.08 10.54 -23.18
N GLU A 19 -10.27 10.13 -23.60
CA GLU A 19 -10.59 9.91 -25.00
C GLU A 19 -10.57 11.23 -25.79
N TYR A 20 -11.10 12.31 -25.21
CA TYR A 20 -11.01 13.65 -25.80
C TYR A 20 -9.54 14.09 -25.97
N LEU A 21 -8.70 13.97 -24.94
CA LEU A 21 -7.28 14.31 -25.03
C LEU A 21 -6.50 13.46 -26.06
N ALA A 22 -6.89 12.20 -26.23
CA ALA A 22 -6.34 11.35 -27.28
C ALA A 22 -6.76 11.83 -28.67
N SER A 23 -8.02 12.22 -28.84
CA SER A 23 -8.54 12.74 -30.11
C SER A 23 -7.88 14.07 -30.53
N THR A 24 -7.48 14.91 -29.58
CA THR A 24 -6.77 16.17 -29.85
C THR A 24 -5.27 15.97 -30.11
N GLY A 25 -4.77 14.73 -30.04
CA GLY A 25 -3.35 14.42 -30.22
C GLY A 25 -2.45 14.81 -29.05
N LEU A 26 -3.03 15.30 -27.93
CA LEU A 26 -2.28 15.61 -26.72
C LEU A 26 -1.88 14.35 -25.96
N LEU A 27 -2.62 13.26 -26.16
CA LEU A 27 -2.35 11.96 -25.58
C LEU A 27 -2.12 10.94 -26.70
N SER A 28 -0.94 10.30 -26.72
CA SER A 28 -0.66 9.26 -27.71
C SER A 28 -1.51 8.01 -27.44
N SER A 29 -1.85 7.26 -28.50
CA SER A 29 -2.65 6.03 -28.38
C SER A 29 -2.06 5.00 -27.38
N PRO A 30 -0.74 4.71 -27.37
CA PRO A 30 -0.14 3.83 -26.36
C PRO A 30 -0.28 4.37 -24.93
N GLN A 31 -0.20 5.70 -24.75
CA GLN A 31 -0.30 6.33 -23.43
C GLN A 31 -1.75 6.31 -22.92
N TYR A 32 -2.73 6.54 -23.79
CA TYR A 32 -4.14 6.36 -23.48
C TYR A 32 -4.44 4.94 -22.99
N GLN A 33 -3.99 3.91 -23.71
CA GLN A 33 -4.17 2.51 -23.32
C GLN A 33 -3.53 2.19 -21.97
N SER A 34 -2.33 2.72 -21.73
CA SER A 34 -1.64 2.55 -20.44
C SER A 34 -2.41 3.17 -19.28
N ILE A 35 -2.91 4.40 -19.42
CA ILE A 35 -3.68 5.08 -18.37
C ILE A 35 -5.01 4.34 -18.13
N GLN A 36 -5.70 3.91 -19.18
CA GLN A 36 -6.93 3.13 -19.07
C GLN A 36 -6.73 1.82 -18.29
N ALA A 37 -5.62 1.13 -18.50
CA ALA A 37 -5.29 -0.10 -17.77
C ALA A 37 -4.98 0.13 -16.28
N GLN A 38 -4.61 1.37 -15.90
CA GLN A 38 -4.30 1.74 -14.51
C GLN A 38 -5.54 2.22 -13.74
N LEU A 39 -6.59 2.67 -14.44
CA LEU A 39 -7.83 3.10 -13.79
C LEU A 39 -8.53 1.94 -13.08
N PRO A 40 -9.14 2.17 -11.91
CA PRO A 40 -9.89 1.14 -11.20
C PRO A 40 -11.09 0.68 -12.02
N GLN A 41 -11.32 -0.63 -11.99
CA GLN A 41 -12.50 -1.25 -12.59
C GLN A 41 -13.57 -1.41 -11.51
N TYR A 42 -14.84 -1.20 -11.88
CA TYR A 42 -16.03 -1.21 -11.03
C TYR A 42 -15.88 -1.98 -9.71
N GLY A 43 -15.79 -1.24 -8.59
CA GLY A 43 -15.73 -1.79 -7.24
C GLY A 43 -14.37 -2.39 -6.81
N GLN A 44 -13.36 -2.35 -7.67
CA GLN A 44 -12.00 -2.82 -7.39
C GLN A 44 -11.00 -1.66 -7.42
N PRO A 45 -10.10 -1.54 -6.42
CA PRO A 45 -9.06 -0.53 -6.43
C PRO A 45 -8.07 -0.76 -7.57
N SER A 46 -7.43 0.32 -8.05
CA SER A 46 -6.36 0.24 -9.04
C SER A 46 -5.19 -0.57 -8.47
N GLN A 47 -4.83 -1.66 -9.15
CA GLN A 47 -3.74 -2.54 -8.72
C GLN A 47 -2.36 -2.07 -9.19
N TYR A 48 -2.32 -1.15 -10.15
CA TYR A 48 -1.06 -0.61 -10.66
C TYR A 48 -0.50 0.44 -9.69
N THR A 49 0.70 0.20 -9.19
CA THR A 49 1.50 1.20 -8.47
C THR A 49 2.86 1.31 -9.16
N ASP A 50 3.27 2.52 -9.53
CA ASP A 50 4.55 2.71 -10.21
C ASP A 50 5.71 2.31 -9.28
N PRO A 51 6.62 1.43 -9.74
CA PRO A 51 7.84 1.05 -9.03
C PRO A 51 8.61 2.22 -8.41
N ARG A 52 8.63 3.38 -9.07
CA ARG A 52 9.32 4.59 -8.59
C ARG A 52 8.70 5.18 -7.32
N TYR A 53 7.41 4.93 -7.08
CA TYR A 53 6.68 5.38 -5.90
C TYR A 53 6.50 4.27 -4.85
N VAL A 54 6.81 3.01 -5.18
CA VAL A 54 6.95 1.91 -4.20
C VAL A 54 8.40 1.65 -3.80
N ALA A 55 9.35 2.38 -4.35
CA ALA A 55 10.77 2.30 -3.99
C ALA A 55 11.07 3.02 -2.67
N GLU A 56 10.35 2.67 -1.59
CA GLU A 56 10.91 2.62 -0.24
C GLU A 56 9.91 1.90 0.70
N GLY A 57 10.14 0.61 0.91
CA GLY A 57 9.45 -0.14 1.96
C GLY A 57 8.67 -1.33 1.42
N ASN A 58 9.26 -2.52 1.60
CA ASN A 58 8.51 -3.70 2.02
C ASN A 58 7.35 -3.22 2.89
N ARG A 59 6.11 -3.26 2.39
CA ARG A 59 4.94 -2.96 3.19
C ARG A 59 4.99 -3.92 4.38
N PHE A 60 5.34 -3.39 5.55
CA PHE A 60 5.35 -4.17 6.77
C PHE A 60 3.91 -4.55 7.05
N ASN A 61 3.58 -5.82 6.84
CA ASN A 61 2.26 -6.35 7.14
C ASN A 61 2.35 -7.09 8.48
N PRO A 62 1.85 -6.51 9.59
CA PRO A 62 1.95 -7.11 10.92
C PRO A 62 1.24 -8.48 11.00
N ALA A 63 0.15 -8.66 10.25
CA ALA A 63 -0.56 -9.94 10.21
C ALA A 63 0.28 -11.04 9.55
N LEU A 64 1.02 -10.70 8.49
CA LEU A 64 1.93 -11.64 7.82
C LEU A 64 3.12 -11.99 8.72
N VAL A 65 3.64 -11.02 9.45
CA VAL A 65 4.74 -11.23 10.42
C VAL A 65 4.30 -12.15 11.55
N ALA A 66 3.10 -11.95 12.09
CA ALA A 66 2.54 -12.82 13.12
C ALA A 66 2.32 -14.25 12.61
N GLN A 67 1.87 -14.41 11.37
CA GLN A 67 1.69 -15.73 10.75
C GLN A 67 3.04 -16.43 10.48
N GLN A 68 4.06 -15.68 10.05
CA GLN A 68 5.42 -16.20 9.88
C GLN A 68 6.04 -16.61 11.22
N ALA A 69 5.72 -15.93 12.31
CA ALA A 69 6.19 -16.30 13.66
C ALA A 69 5.58 -17.61 14.18
N GLN A 70 4.56 -18.16 13.52
CA GLN A 70 3.94 -19.45 13.85
C GLN A 70 4.58 -20.63 13.10
N ASP A 71 5.34 -20.40 12.03
CA ASP A 71 5.98 -21.45 11.24
C ASP A 71 7.37 -21.79 11.81
N PRO A 72 7.60 -23.02 12.31
CA PRO A 72 8.87 -23.43 12.92
C PRO A 72 10.10 -23.31 12.00
N ASN A 73 9.90 -23.36 10.68
CA ASN A 73 10.96 -23.25 9.67
C ASN A 73 11.22 -21.80 9.23
N ASN A 74 10.44 -20.85 9.74
CA ASN A 74 10.55 -19.46 9.38
C ASN A 74 11.49 -18.71 10.34
N PRO A 75 12.38 -17.83 9.85
CA PRO A 75 13.21 -16.97 10.70
C PRO A 75 12.44 -16.07 11.67
N ALA A 76 11.14 -15.82 11.45
CA ALA A 76 10.30 -15.08 12.38
C ALA A 76 9.92 -15.88 13.65
N HIS A 77 10.14 -17.19 13.65
CA HIS A 77 9.80 -18.06 14.78
C HIS A 77 10.85 -17.94 15.90
N PRO A 78 10.45 -17.79 17.19
CA PRO A 78 11.38 -17.52 18.29
C PRO A 78 12.46 -18.60 18.49
N GLN A 79 12.15 -19.85 18.13
CA GLN A 79 13.05 -20.99 18.27
C GLN A 79 13.93 -21.24 17.03
N HIS A 80 13.83 -20.41 15.97
CA HIS A 80 14.63 -20.59 14.75
C HIS A 80 16.07 -20.08 14.94
N PRO A 81 17.12 -20.80 14.47
CA PRO A 81 18.52 -20.38 14.64
C PRO A 81 18.86 -19.00 14.07
N LYS A 82 18.14 -18.58 13.01
CA LYS A 82 18.29 -17.26 12.35
C LYS A 82 17.32 -16.19 12.88
N HIS A 83 16.63 -16.45 14.00
CA HIS A 83 15.68 -15.48 14.57
C HIS A 83 16.35 -14.16 14.94
N HIS A 84 17.57 -14.20 15.49
CA HIS A 84 18.32 -12.99 15.82
C HIS A 84 18.65 -12.14 14.58
N GLU A 85 19.07 -12.76 13.47
CA GLU A 85 19.31 -12.04 12.20
C GLU A 85 18.04 -11.43 11.62
N TRP A 86 16.93 -12.16 11.72
CA TRP A 86 15.62 -11.67 11.29
C TRP A 86 15.16 -10.46 12.13
N ALA A 87 15.27 -10.55 13.46
CA ALA A 87 14.91 -9.48 14.38
C ALA A 87 15.81 -8.25 14.15
N SER A 88 17.11 -8.43 13.92
CA SER A 88 18.04 -7.35 13.58
C SER A 88 17.69 -6.68 12.25
N LYS A 89 17.33 -7.45 11.22
CA LYS A 89 16.85 -6.89 9.93
C LYS A 89 15.55 -6.12 10.10
N LEU A 90 14.65 -6.58 10.98
CA LEU A 90 13.42 -5.88 11.30
C LEU A 90 13.71 -4.57 12.04
N ALA A 91 14.56 -4.59 13.06
CA ALA A 91 14.99 -3.42 13.81
C ALA A 91 15.70 -2.38 12.92
N HIS A 92 16.57 -2.80 11.99
CA HIS A 92 17.19 -1.90 11.03
C HIS A 92 16.18 -1.20 10.11
N LYS A 93 15.12 -1.90 9.69
CA LYS A 93 14.03 -1.29 8.90
C LYS A 93 13.30 -0.22 9.70
N PHE A 94 13.03 -0.45 10.99
CA PHE A 94 12.42 0.54 11.87
C PHE A 94 13.38 1.68 12.25
N GLY A 95 14.66 1.39 12.45
CA GLY A 95 15.68 2.38 12.81
C GLY A 95 15.92 3.39 11.70
N ASN A 96 15.96 2.95 10.44
CA ASN A 96 16.01 3.86 9.30
C ASN A 96 14.71 4.67 9.15
N ALA A 97 13.55 4.09 9.50
CA ALA A 97 12.26 4.78 9.46
C ALA A 97 12.07 5.83 10.58
N ALA A 98 12.70 5.63 11.74
CA ALA A 98 12.69 6.62 12.84
C ALA A 98 13.49 7.88 12.49
N ILE A 99 14.57 7.75 11.71
CA ILE A 99 15.36 8.89 11.21
C ILE A 99 14.60 9.64 10.11
N MET A 100 13.82 8.93 9.29
CA MET A 100 12.94 9.51 8.27
C MET A 100 11.54 9.84 8.82
N GLY A 101 11.44 10.58 9.93
CA GLY A 101 10.20 11.27 10.33
C GLY A 101 8.91 10.45 10.53
N ALA A 102 8.93 9.12 10.48
CA ALA A 102 7.75 8.26 10.57
C ALA A 102 7.46 7.76 12.01
N GLY A 103 7.99 8.45 13.02
CA GLY A 103 7.81 8.11 14.44
C GLY A 103 6.48 8.51 15.07
N ALA A 104 5.54 9.12 14.32
CA ALA A 104 4.30 9.69 14.89
C ALA A 104 3.03 8.85 14.67
N THR A 105 3.04 7.82 13.81
CA THR A 105 1.78 7.14 13.40
C THR A 105 1.50 5.82 14.11
N PHE A 106 2.46 5.25 14.86
CA PHE A 106 2.24 4.01 15.64
C PHE A 106 1.60 4.25 17.02
N GLY A 107 1.50 5.51 17.47
CA GLY A 107 1.00 5.85 18.81
C GLY A 107 -0.48 6.25 18.88
N ALA A 108 -1.07 6.73 17.79
CA ALA A 108 -2.40 7.37 17.84
C ALA A 108 -3.57 6.36 17.90
N ASP A 109 -3.47 5.22 17.22
CA ASP A 109 -4.57 4.24 17.18
C ASP A 109 -4.61 3.31 18.41
N LEU A 110 -3.46 3.07 19.06
CA LEU A 110 -3.39 2.20 20.25
C LEU A 110 -3.91 2.90 21.52
N VAL A 111 -3.69 4.20 21.67
CA VAL A 111 -4.21 4.96 22.83
C VAL A 111 -5.72 5.21 22.72
N ASN A 112 -6.25 5.31 21.50
CA ASN A 112 -7.69 5.52 21.29
C ASN A 112 -8.51 4.26 21.64
N ASP A 113 -7.92 3.06 21.48
CA ASP A 113 -8.56 1.78 21.86
C ASP A 113 -8.45 1.49 23.37
N ALA A 114 -7.40 1.99 24.04
CA ALA A 114 -7.24 1.89 25.49
C ALA A 114 -8.13 2.88 26.27
N MET A 115 -8.37 4.08 25.74
CA MET A 115 -9.25 5.11 26.35
C MET A 115 -10.74 4.83 26.18
N ARG A 116 -11.14 3.94 25.26
CA ARG A 116 -12.54 3.61 24.98
C ARG A 116 -13.06 2.40 25.77
N LYS A 117 -12.20 1.82 26.62
CA LYS A 117 -12.49 0.68 27.50
C LYS A 117 -12.55 1.04 28.99
N PHE A 118 -12.54 2.34 29.32
CA PHE A 118 -12.91 2.90 30.62
C PHE A 118 -14.02 3.92 30.42
#